data_AF-A0A5K1BRS2-F1
#
_entry.id   AF-A0A5K1BRS2-F1
#
_cell.length_a   1.000
_cell.length_b   1.000
_cell.length_c   1.000
_cell.angle_alpha   90.00
_cell.angle_beta   90.00
_cell.angle_gamma   90.00
#
_symmetry.space_group_name_H-M   'P 1'
#
loop_
_entity.id
_entity.type
_entity.pdbx_description
1 polymer ?
#
loop_
_entity_poly.entity_id
_entity_poly.type
_entity_poly.pdbx_seq_one_letter_code
_entity_poly.pdbx_strand_id
1 'polypeptide(L)' 'TIRVYCRARPFLSGKHYGQSIVDYIGENGEIMIVNPDKPGKDARKMFSFNKVFGGNATQ' A
#
# COMPACT_ATOMS: atom_id res chain seq x y z
N THR A 1 19.49 13.04 -9.44
CA THR A 1 18.10 12.60 -9.58
C THR A 1 17.62 12.01 -8.28
N ILE A 2 16.44 12.40 -7.80
CA ILE A 2 15.85 11.86 -6.57
C ILE A 2 15.09 10.58 -6.90
N ARG A 3 15.21 9.55 -6.05
CA ARG A 3 14.39 8.34 -6.11
C ARG A 3 13.47 8.29 -4.90
N VAL A 4 12.21 7.98 -5.13
CA VAL A 4 11.16 7.88 -4.12
C VAL A 4 10.70 6.43 -4.02
N TYR A 5 10.72 5.90 -2.80
CA TYR A 5 10.37 4.52 -2.49
C TYR A 5 9.26 4.48 -1.46
N CYS A 6 8.44 3.44 -1.50
CA CYS A 6 7.38 3.19 -0.51
C CYS A 6 7.59 1.83 0.15
N ARG A 7 7.32 1.72 1.46
CA ARG A 7 7.31 0.44 2.18
C ARG A 7 6.03 0.31 2.99
N ALA A 8 5.21 -0.69 2.66
CA ALA A 8 4.06 -1.06 3.47
C ALA A 8 4.56 -1.86 4.68
N ARG A 9 4.23 -1.38 5.90
CA ARG A 9 4.57 -2.09 7.14
C ARG A 9 3.52 -3.17 7.41
N PRO A 10 3.92 -4.40 7.81
CA PRO A 10 2.96 -5.39 8.28
C PRO A 10 2.25 -4.92 9.56
N PHE A 11 1.05 -5.46 9.82
CA PHE A 11 0.34 -5.20 11.05
C PHE A 11 1.15 -5.65 12.27
N LEU A 12 1.07 -4.87 13.34
CA LEU A 12 1.64 -5.26 14.62
C LEU A 12 0.80 -6.39 15.23
N SER A 13 1.47 -7.34 15.88
CA SER A 13 0.82 -8.37 16.69
C SER A 13 -0.18 -7.73 17.65
N GLY A 14 -1.44 -8.18 17.60
CA GLY A 14 -2.52 -7.65 18.44
C GLY A 14 -3.24 -6.40 17.90
N LYS A 15 -2.89 -5.89 16.71
CA LYS A 15 -3.59 -4.77 16.04
C LYS A 15 -4.30 -5.18 14.74
N HIS A 16 -4.91 -6.35 14.73
CA HIS A 16 -5.76 -6.77 13.61
C HIS A 16 -7.21 -6.34 13.86
N TYR A 17 -7.53 -5.11 13.51
CA TYR A 17 -8.91 -4.60 13.61
C TYR A 17 -9.68 -4.66 12.28
N GLY A 18 -9.09 -5.19 11.20
CA GLY A 18 -9.78 -5.32 9.91
C GLY A 18 -8.88 -5.69 8.74
N GLN A 19 -9.46 -5.69 7.55
CA GLN A 19 -8.76 -5.85 6.28
C GLN A 19 -7.84 -4.65 6.02
N SER A 20 -6.69 -4.90 5.39
CA SER A 20 -5.78 -3.84 4.95
C SER A 20 -6.47 -2.91 3.95
N ILE A 21 -6.23 -1.61 4.08
CA ILE A 21 -6.59 -0.63 3.04
C ILE A 21 -5.64 -0.72 1.83
N VAL A 22 -4.52 -1.44 1.93
CA VAL A 22 -3.66 -1.75 0.78
C VAL A 22 -4.25 -2.95 0.06
N ASP A 23 -4.68 -2.75 -1.18
CA ASP A 23 -5.37 -3.77 -1.99
C ASP A 23 -4.41 -4.46 -2.98
N TYR A 24 -3.46 -3.70 -3.54
CA TYR A 24 -2.50 -4.20 -4.52
C TYR A 24 -1.14 -3.52 -4.36
N ILE A 25 -0.07 -4.31 -4.53
CA ILE A 25 1.29 -3.82 -4.71
C ILE A 25 1.84 -4.47 -5.97
N GLY A 26 2.16 -3.64 -6.97
CA GLY A 26 2.68 -4.07 -8.26
C GLY A 26 4.20 -4.12 -8.33
N GLU A 27 4.70 -4.96 -9.24
CA GLU A 27 6.14 -5.15 -9.46
C GLU A 27 6.84 -3.87 -9.97
N ASN A 28 6.10 -3.01 -10.66
CA ASN A 28 6.59 -1.76 -11.26
C ASN A 28 6.54 -0.55 -10.30
N GLY A 29 6.48 -0.79 -9.00
CA GLY A 29 6.41 0.29 -8.00
C GLY A 29 5.03 0.93 -7.88
N GLU A 30 3.98 0.17 -8.18
CA GLU A 30 2.59 0.59 -8.03
C GLU A 30 2.03 0.15 -6.68
N ILE A 31 1.17 0.97 -6.09
CA ILE A 31 0.41 0.59 -4.90
C ILE A 31 -1.01 1.16 -4.98
N MET A 32 -2.00 0.30 -4.72
CA MET A 32 -3.41 0.68 -4.65
C MET A 32 -3.89 0.71 -3.20
N ILE A 33 -4.49 1.84 -2.83
CA ILE A 33 -5.15 2.04 -1.54
C ILE A 33 -6.66 2.13 -1.76
N VAL A 34 -7.41 1.37 -0.97
CA VAL A 34 -8.87 1.33 -0.93
C VAL A 34 -9.34 1.93 0.39
N ASN A 35 -10.04 3.06 0.32
CA ASN A 35 -10.70 3.68 1.45
C ASN A 35 -12.17 3.22 1.49
N PRO A 36 -12.58 2.41 2.48
CA PRO A 36 -13.96 1.93 2.60
C PRO A 36 -14.96 3.06 2.93
N ASP A 37 -14.50 4.18 3.46
CA ASP A 37 -15.34 5.32 3.85
C ASP A 37 -15.69 6.23 2.66
N LYS A 38 -15.14 5.96 1.47
CA LYS A 38 -15.39 6.77 0.26
C LYS A 38 -16.11 5.95 -0.80
N PRO A 39 -17.10 6.54 -1.52
CA PRO A 39 -17.79 5.84 -2.59
C PRO A 39 -17.03 5.90 -3.93
N GLY A 40 -17.30 4.90 -4.78
CA GLY A 40 -16.97 4.95 -6.21
C GLY A 40 -15.48 5.04 -6.54
N LYS A 41 -15.13 5.92 -7.48
CA LYS A 41 -13.74 6.09 -7.94
C LYS A 41 -12.83 6.68 -6.87
N ASP A 42 -13.36 7.46 -5.94
CA ASP A 42 -12.58 8.08 -4.85
C ASP A 42 -12.20 7.09 -3.74
N ALA A 43 -12.85 5.93 -3.72
CA ALA A 43 -12.50 4.83 -2.84
C ALA A 43 -11.11 4.27 -3.18
N ARG A 44 -10.73 4.25 -4.47
CA ARG A 44 -9.53 3.57 -4.94
C ARG A 44 -8.51 4.56 -5.49
N LYS A 45 -7.33 4.61 -4.89
CA LYS A 45 -6.23 5.47 -5.33
C LYS A 45 -5.00 4.64 -5.66
N MET A 46 -4.50 4.81 -6.88
CA MET A 46 -3.22 4.24 -7.33
C MET A 46 -2.12 5.28 -7.19
N PHE A 47 -0.96 4.85 -6.70
CA PHE A 47 0.26 5.65 -6.63
C PHE A 47 1.42 4.91 -7.29
N SER A 48 2.37 5.66 -7.86
CA SER A 48 3.56 5.13 -8.52
C SER A 48 4.83 5.66 -7.88
N PHE A 49 5.78 4.76 -7.64
CA PHE A 49 7.08 5.00 -7.00
C PHE A 49 8.19 4.34 -7.82
N ASN A 50 9.44 4.62 -7.49
CA ASN A 50 10.56 3.88 -8.10
C ASN A 50 10.56 2.39 -7.69
N LYS A 51 10.08 2.08 -6.47
CA LYS A 51 9.81 0.71 -5.99
C LYS A 51 8.89 0.78 -4.78
N VAL A 52 8.03 -0.23 -4.65
CA VAL A 52 7.20 -0.45 -3.46
C VAL A 52 7.65 -1.76 -2.81
N PHE A 53 7.89 -1.73 -1.50
CA PHE A 53 8.23 -2.89 -0.69
C PHE A 53 7.00 -3.33 0.11
N GLY A 54 6.50 -4.54 -0.13
CA GLY A 54 5.35 -5.10 0.60
C GLY A 54 5.67 -5.47 2.05
N GLY A 55 4.65 -5.91 2.79
CA GLY A 55 4.74 -6.24 4.22
C GLY A 55 5.77 -7.34 4.57
N ASN A 56 6.13 -8.18 3.60
CA ASN A 56 7.09 -9.28 3.76
C ASN A 56 8.54 -8.88 3.42
N ALA A 57 8.80 -7.62 3.07
CA ALA A 57 10.15 -7.18 2.72
C ALA A 57 11.07 -7.16 3.94
N THR A 58 12.28 -7.73 3.80
CA THR A 58 13.33 -7.73 4.82
C THR A 58 14.22 -6.48 4.73
N GLN A 59 15.06 -6.27 5.75
CA GLN A 59 16.15 -5.30 5.70
C GLN A 59 17.34 -5.87 4.93
#